data_AF-A0A966AQK7-F1
#
_entry.id   AF-A0A966AQK7-F1
#
_cell.length_a   1.000
_cell.length_b   1.000
_cell.length_c   1.000
_cell.angle_alpha   90.00
_cell.angle_beta   90.00
_cell.angle_gamma   90.00
#
_symmetry.space_group_name_H-M   'P 1'
#
loop_
_entity.id
_entity.type
_entity.pdbx_description
1 polymer ?
#
loop_
_entity_poly.entity_id
_entity_poly.type
_entity_poly.pdbx_seq_one_letter_code
_entity_poly.pdbx_strand_id
1 'polypeptide(L)'
;MLSNGTLQARAALAALALLLLISIATDVYLLMASTLSASQLVLVLVIQGALLMAGIALLWTWLETRILHPLRMLQDDIDVIIHGNPAHSPEPPEGHGLGSLPDAVNRLAQALSRARVDTTKTMHSARSHAERRSARLEAILRDLSEAVIVCTQQHRVVLYNDAASTLFSGATLGIGRMLTTVLQPAALRGALTELHRDHQKGGDSSGVVSCVCEPCDASRQPLAARMRLVIEHDGSPSGYVLVLGADAVAPSTEPPASRVIDMLERPTFYDFDLFDKDLDRDLLDTPLRDLNMVVFDTETTGLEPSRGDQIVQIAGVRVLNARLLPDDHFDELVNPGMPIPRASTRIHGIRDEMVAGKDPVATVLRRFHAFVGDAVLVAHNAAFDMKFLKLKEPEVGLGFESAVLDTLLLSVVLQPGHTAHTLDAIASRFGIENHDRHSALGDSVTTAEVLVKMLAVLDARGIRSLGQALEACDRIQEIKRLQEGF
;
A
#
# COMPACT_ATOMS: atom_id res chain seq x y z
N MET A 1 -4.71 -35.77 26.31
CA MET A 1 -3.39 -35.41 26.87
C MET A 1 -3.42 -33.92 27.16
N LEU A 2 -3.37 -33.53 28.43
CA LEU A 2 -3.29 -32.11 28.80
C LEU A 2 -1.99 -31.56 28.22
N SER A 3 -2.07 -30.49 27.42
CA SER A 3 -0.91 -29.80 26.88
C SER A 3 0.03 -29.40 28.02
N ASN A 4 1.35 -29.57 27.82
CA ASN A 4 2.40 -29.18 28.76
C ASN A 4 2.21 -27.75 29.31
N GLY A 5 1.62 -26.84 28.53
CA GLY A 5 1.31 -25.47 28.95
C GLY A 5 0.29 -25.36 30.09
N THR A 6 -0.76 -26.18 30.07
CA THR A 6 -1.78 -26.19 31.14
C THR A 6 -1.23 -26.74 32.45
N LEU A 7 -0.32 -27.71 32.36
CA LEU A 7 0.35 -28.28 33.52
C LEU A 7 1.31 -27.25 34.15
N GLN A 8 2.07 -26.54 33.32
CA GLN A 8 2.96 -25.46 33.75
C GLN A 8 2.21 -24.30 34.39
N ALA A 9 1.06 -23.88 33.83
CA ALA A 9 0.21 -22.85 34.41
C ALA A 9 -0.27 -23.21 35.82
N ARG A 10 -0.75 -24.45 35.98
CA ARG A 10 -1.23 -24.96 37.27
C ARG A 10 -0.09 -25.09 38.28
N ALA A 11 1.09 -25.51 37.82
CA ALA A 11 2.29 -25.60 38.67
C ALA A 11 2.76 -24.21 39.15
N ALA A 12 2.77 -23.20 38.27
CA ALA A 12 3.15 -21.83 38.62
C ALA A 12 2.19 -21.19 39.63
N LEU A 13 0.88 -21.35 39.42
CA LEU A 13 -0.16 -20.89 40.37
C LEU A 13 -0.07 -21.64 41.71
N ALA A 14 0.13 -22.95 41.69
CA ALA A 14 0.30 -23.75 42.90
C ALA A 14 1.56 -23.35 43.69
N ALA A 15 2.66 -23.05 43.00
CA ALA A 15 3.89 -22.57 43.64
C ALA A 15 3.68 -21.21 44.31
N LEU A 16 2.99 -20.26 43.67
CA LEU A 16 2.68 -18.96 44.27
C LEU A 16 1.74 -19.12 45.48
N ALA A 17 0.71 -19.96 45.37
CA ALA A 17 -0.21 -20.24 46.48
C ALA A 17 0.52 -20.89 47.67
N LEU A 18 1.46 -21.80 47.40
CA LEU A 18 2.28 -22.43 48.45
C LEU A 18 3.21 -21.42 49.13
N LEU A 19 3.85 -20.53 48.37
CA LEU A 19 4.68 -19.45 48.92
C LEU A 19 3.86 -18.52 49.83
N LEU A 20 2.64 -18.17 49.43
CA LEU A 20 1.73 -17.37 50.24
C LEU A 20 1.36 -18.08 51.56
N LEU A 21 1.01 -19.38 51.49
CA LEU A 21 0.70 -20.18 52.68
C LEU A 21 1.89 -20.29 53.63
N ILE A 22 3.11 -20.50 53.10
CA ILE A 22 4.34 -20.54 53.91
C ILE A 22 4.59 -19.19 54.57
N SER A 23 4.39 -18.08 53.86
CA SER A 23 4.52 -16.73 54.45
C SER A 23 3.57 -16.55 55.62
N ILE A 24 2.27 -16.84 55.42
CA ILE A 24 1.24 -16.73 56.46
C ILE A 24 1.57 -17.61 57.67
N ALA A 25 1.97 -18.87 57.44
CA ALA A 25 2.34 -19.78 58.52
C ALA A 25 3.56 -19.29 59.31
N THR A 26 4.55 -18.71 58.62
CA THR A 26 5.73 -18.11 59.24
C THR A 26 5.35 -16.91 60.11
N ASP A 27 4.45 -16.05 59.62
CA ASP A 27 3.98 -14.87 60.35
C ASP A 27 3.23 -15.26 61.63
N VAL A 28 2.32 -16.23 61.52
CA VAL A 28 1.59 -16.77 62.68
C VAL A 28 2.54 -17.37 63.71
N TYR A 29 3.54 -18.14 63.28
CA TYR A 29 4.53 -18.73 64.18
C TYR A 29 5.36 -17.67 64.90
N LEU A 30 5.88 -16.68 64.17
CA LEU A 30 6.68 -15.59 64.75
C LEU A 30 5.89 -14.76 65.75
N LEU A 31 4.59 -14.53 65.49
CA LEU A 31 3.69 -13.82 66.40
C LEU A 31 3.41 -14.64 67.68
N MET A 32 3.18 -15.95 67.56
CA MET A 32 2.91 -16.83 68.69
C MET A 32 4.15 -17.11 69.55
N ALA A 33 5.33 -17.21 68.92
CA ALA A 33 6.55 -17.59 69.61
C ALA A 33 7.19 -16.42 70.38
N SER A 34 6.81 -15.16 70.11
CA SER A 34 7.34 -13.94 70.75
C SER A 34 8.88 -13.83 70.71
N THR A 35 9.51 -14.44 69.70
CA THR A 35 10.96 -14.66 69.62
C THR A 35 11.77 -13.48 69.07
N LEU A 36 11.11 -12.49 68.46
CA LEU A 36 11.78 -11.40 67.74
C LEU A 36 11.43 -10.03 68.34
N SER A 37 12.36 -9.08 68.23
CA SER A 37 12.09 -7.67 68.54
C SER A 37 11.21 -7.02 67.45
N ALA A 38 10.58 -5.90 67.77
CA ALA A 38 9.72 -5.17 66.82
C ALA A 38 10.45 -4.79 65.51
N SER A 39 11.73 -4.40 65.58
CA SER A 39 12.51 -4.07 64.39
C SER A 39 12.83 -5.29 63.53
N GLN A 40 13.05 -6.46 64.15
CA GLN A 40 13.26 -7.72 63.42
C GLN A 40 11.98 -8.20 62.74
N LEU A 41 10.82 -8.04 63.37
CA LEU A 41 9.52 -8.36 62.77
C LEU A 41 9.25 -7.50 61.53
N VAL A 42 9.52 -6.19 61.60
CA VAL A 42 9.39 -5.29 60.45
C VAL A 42 10.30 -5.72 59.30
N LEU A 43 11.56 -6.09 59.59
CA LEU A 43 12.49 -6.56 58.56
C LEU A 43 12.01 -7.84 57.88
N VAL A 44 11.48 -8.81 58.64
CA VAL A 44 10.94 -10.06 58.09
C VAL A 44 9.75 -9.79 57.16
N LEU A 45 8.80 -8.95 57.60
CA LEU A 45 7.64 -8.56 56.80
C LEU A 45 8.04 -7.86 55.50
N VAL A 46 9.05 -6.99 55.54
CA VAL A 46 9.59 -6.32 54.35
C VAL A 46 10.19 -7.33 53.37
N ILE A 47 10.98 -8.29 53.87
CA ILE A 47 11.59 -9.34 53.03
C ILE A 47 10.50 -10.23 52.40
N GLN A 48 9.50 -10.65 53.17
CA GLN A 48 8.37 -11.45 52.66
C GLN A 48 7.57 -10.69 51.62
N GLY A 49 7.27 -9.41 51.86
CA GLY A 49 6.60 -8.53 50.90
C GLY A 49 7.37 -8.41 49.60
N ALA A 50 8.70 -8.23 49.67
CA ALA A 50 9.56 -8.18 48.49
C ALA A 50 9.58 -9.51 47.72
N LEU A 51 9.65 -10.66 48.42
CA LEU A 51 9.60 -11.99 47.81
C LEU A 51 8.25 -12.26 47.13
N LEU A 52 7.14 -11.85 47.74
CA LEU A 52 5.81 -11.98 47.16
C LEU A 52 5.66 -11.12 45.90
N MET A 53 6.12 -9.87 45.95
CA MET A 53 6.14 -8.97 44.79
C MET A 53 6.98 -9.54 43.65
N ALA A 54 8.17 -10.07 43.95
CA ALA A 54 9.02 -10.73 42.97
C ALA A 54 8.33 -11.98 42.37
N GLY A 55 7.67 -12.80 43.20
CA GLY A 55 6.90 -13.95 42.76
C GLY A 55 5.73 -13.58 41.84
N ILE A 56 5.00 -12.51 42.15
CA ILE A 56 3.92 -11.98 41.31
C ILE A 56 4.47 -11.46 39.98
N ALA A 57 5.59 -10.71 40.00
CA ALA A 57 6.23 -10.23 38.77
C ALA A 57 6.74 -11.38 37.88
N LEU A 58 7.30 -12.43 38.47
CA LEU A 58 7.71 -13.64 37.76
C LEU A 58 6.50 -14.40 37.17
N LEU A 59 5.41 -14.52 37.92
CA LEU A 59 4.19 -15.14 37.42
C LEU A 59 3.57 -14.30 36.28
N TRP A 60 3.58 -12.97 36.41
CA TRP A 60 3.08 -12.05 35.39
C TRP A 60 3.90 -12.15 34.10
N THR A 61 5.23 -12.09 34.19
CA THR A 61 6.11 -12.25 33.03
C THR A 61 5.99 -13.63 32.39
N TRP A 62 5.82 -14.70 33.19
CA TRP A 62 5.50 -16.03 32.69
C TRP A 62 4.16 -16.05 31.94
N LEU A 63 3.11 -15.46 32.52
CA LEU A 63 1.77 -15.40 31.91
C LEU A 63 1.79 -14.60 30.60
N GLU A 64 2.46 -13.44 30.59
CA GLU A 64 2.57 -12.58 29.41
C GLU A 64 3.30 -13.31 28.29
N THR A 65 4.48 -13.87 28.56
CA THR A 65 5.32 -14.51 27.53
C THR A 65 4.78 -15.86 27.05
N ARG A 66 4.14 -16.64 27.91
CA ARG A 66 3.69 -17.99 27.57
C ARG A 66 2.25 -18.04 27.09
N ILE A 67 1.38 -17.13 27.52
CA ILE A 67 -0.07 -17.21 27.22
C ILE A 67 -0.54 -15.96 26.48
N LEU A 68 -0.40 -14.77 27.06
CA LEU A 68 -1.04 -13.57 26.51
C LEU A 68 -0.43 -13.12 25.18
N HIS A 69 0.90 -13.09 25.07
CA HIS A 69 1.58 -12.71 23.84
C HIS A 69 1.30 -13.69 22.69
N PRO A 70 1.48 -15.02 22.85
CA PRO A 70 1.09 -15.99 21.81
C PRO A 70 -0.39 -15.91 21.42
N LEU A 71 -1.28 -15.56 22.36
CA LEU A 71 -2.71 -15.41 22.07
C LEU A 71 -2.98 -14.19 21.17
N ARG A 72 -2.33 -13.05 21.43
CA ARG A 72 -2.43 -11.85 20.58
C ARG A 72 -1.87 -12.12 19.18
N MET A 73 -0.72 -12.79 19.08
CA MET A 73 -0.15 -13.21 17.78
C MET A 73 -1.14 -14.08 16.99
N LEU A 74 -1.77 -15.05 17.65
CA LEU A 74 -2.72 -15.93 16.99
C LEU A 74 -3.96 -15.17 16.49
N GLN A 75 -4.43 -14.18 17.24
CA GLN A 75 -5.51 -13.29 16.80
C GLN A 75 -5.11 -12.51 15.54
N ASP A 76 -3.92 -11.92 15.55
CA ASP A 76 -3.37 -11.19 14.41
C ASP A 76 -3.23 -12.10 13.16
N ASP A 77 -2.77 -13.34 13.34
CA ASP A 77 -2.64 -14.33 12.27
C ASP A 77 -4.00 -14.76 11.70
N ILE A 78 -5.05 -14.88 12.53
CA ILE A 78 -6.41 -15.21 12.06
C ILE A 78 -6.94 -14.12 11.11
N ASP A 79 -6.70 -12.85 11.42
CA ASP A 79 -7.14 -11.75 10.56
C ASP A 79 -6.45 -11.82 9.19
N VAL A 80 -5.15 -12.14 9.17
CA VAL A 80 -4.40 -12.38 7.93
C VAL A 80 -4.96 -13.58 7.17
N ILE A 81 -5.27 -14.69 7.84
CA ILE A 81 -5.82 -15.90 7.20
C ILE A 81 -7.16 -15.60 6.53
N ILE A 82 -8.05 -14.85 7.18
CA ILE A 82 -9.40 -14.60 6.68
C ILE A 82 -9.37 -13.63 5.49
N HIS A 83 -8.62 -12.54 5.60
CA HIS A 83 -8.72 -11.39 4.69
C HIS A 83 -7.53 -11.23 3.74
N GLY A 84 -6.34 -11.72 4.11
CA GLY A 84 -5.11 -11.53 3.33
C GLY A 84 -4.62 -12.80 2.62
N ASN A 85 -4.19 -13.78 3.41
CA ASN A 85 -3.55 -15.02 2.97
C ASN A 85 -4.13 -16.26 3.66
N PRO A 86 -5.10 -16.96 3.04
CA PRO A 86 -5.70 -18.17 3.62
C PRO A 86 -4.75 -19.34 3.81
N ALA A 87 -3.58 -19.32 3.15
CA ALA A 87 -2.56 -20.35 3.29
C ALA A 87 -1.56 -20.05 4.43
N HIS A 88 -1.66 -18.88 5.08
CA HIS A 88 -0.81 -18.53 6.21
C HIS A 88 -0.98 -19.53 7.36
N SER A 89 0.13 -19.94 7.94
CA SER A 89 0.17 -20.87 9.06
C SER A 89 0.73 -20.14 10.27
N PRO A 90 -0.08 -19.85 11.31
CA PRO A 90 0.40 -19.30 12.56
C PRO A 90 1.57 -20.11 13.15
N GLU A 91 2.65 -19.41 13.48
CA GLU A 91 3.86 -19.93 14.12
C GLU A 91 4.05 -19.24 15.48
N PRO A 92 3.35 -19.69 16.53
CA PRO A 92 3.49 -19.11 17.85
C PRO A 92 4.87 -19.39 18.45
N PRO A 93 5.36 -18.55 19.39
CA PRO A 93 6.66 -18.72 20.03
C PRO A 93 6.85 -20.10 20.68
N GLU A 94 8.07 -20.63 20.62
CA GLU A 94 8.39 -21.95 21.16
C GLU A 94 8.04 -22.08 22.66
N GLY A 95 7.35 -23.18 22.99
CA GLY A 95 6.91 -23.46 24.35
C GLY A 95 5.74 -22.58 24.82
N HIS A 96 4.89 -22.12 23.91
CA HIS A 96 3.65 -21.43 24.27
C HIS A 96 2.71 -22.31 25.11
N GLY A 97 1.90 -21.66 25.95
CA GLY A 97 0.93 -22.28 26.86
C GLY A 97 -0.41 -22.64 26.21
N LEU A 98 -0.64 -22.25 24.95
CA LEU A 98 -1.94 -22.36 24.27
C LEU A 98 -2.41 -23.79 23.95
N GLY A 99 -1.57 -24.81 24.13
CA GLY A 99 -1.89 -26.19 23.79
C GLY A 99 -2.17 -26.39 22.31
N SER A 100 -3.24 -27.11 21.96
CA SER A 100 -3.55 -27.48 20.56
C SER A 100 -4.37 -26.41 19.82
N LEU A 101 -4.53 -25.21 20.39
CA LEU A 101 -5.27 -24.13 19.76
C LEU A 101 -4.64 -23.68 18.43
N PRO A 102 -3.31 -23.47 18.31
CA PRO A 102 -2.68 -23.16 17.03
C PRO A 102 -2.93 -24.26 15.98
N ASP A 103 -2.85 -25.53 16.37
CA ASP A 103 -3.14 -26.65 15.46
C ASP A 103 -4.59 -26.64 14.98
N ALA A 104 -5.54 -26.24 15.85
CA ALA A 104 -6.94 -26.12 15.47
C ALA A 104 -7.17 -24.97 14.48
N VAL A 105 -6.50 -23.83 14.70
CA VAL A 105 -6.52 -22.70 13.76
C VAL A 105 -5.90 -23.12 12.42
N ASN A 106 -4.75 -23.80 12.42
CA ASN A 106 -4.12 -24.30 11.20
C ASN A 106 -5.02 -25.27 10.42
N ARG A 107 -5.72 -26.18 11.10
CA ARG A 107 -6.71 -27.05 10.45
C ARG A 107 -7.86 -26.27 9.82
N LEU A 108 -8.36 -25.23 10.51
CA LEU A 108 -9.42 -24.37 9.99
C LEU A 108 -8.94 -23.55 8.78
N ALA A 109 -7.74 -22.98 8.85
CA ALA A 109 -7.12 -22.24 7.75
C ALA A 109 -6.96 -23.12 6.51
N GLN A 110 -6.46 -24.35 6.67
CA GLN A 110 -6.35 -25.32 5.58
C GLN A 110 -7.72 -25.69 4.98
N ALA A 111 -8.75 -25.86 5.81
CA ALA A 111 -10.11 -26.14 5.32
C ALA A 111 -10.69 -24.96 4.53
N LEU A 112 -10.50 -23.73 5.03
CA LEU A 112 -10.94 -22.50 4.36
C LEU A 112 -10.22 -22.29 3.03
N SER A 113 -8.90 -22.51 3.00
CA SER A 113 -8.08 -22.41 1.80
C SER A 113 -8.53 -23.40 0.72
N ARG A 114 -8.76 -24.68 1.09
CA ARG A 114 -9.29 -25.70 0.18
C ARG A 114 -10.67 -25.32 -0.38
N ALA A 115 -11.59 -24.88 0.48
CA ALA A 115 -12.93 -24.46 0.05
C ALA A 115 -12.91 -23.27 -0.93
N ARG A 116 -12.02 -22.29 -0.72
CA ARG A 116 -11.85 -21.16 -1.65
C ARG A 116 -11.28 -21.61 -3.00
N VAL A 117 -10.27 -22.50 -3.00
CA VAL A 117 -9.68 -23.05 -4.23
C VAL A 117 -10.70 -23.83 -5.06
N ASP A 118 -11.59 -24.58 -4.42
CA ASP A 118 -12.65 -25.32 -5.13
C ASP A 118 -13.70 -24.36 -5.74
N THR A 119 -13.98 -23.25 -5.05
CA THR A 119 -14.89 -22.21 -5.54
C THR A 119 -14.29 -21.45 -6.73
N THR A 120 -13.00 -21.11 -6.70
CA THR A 120 -12.34 -20.43 -7.83
C THR A 120 -12.23 -21.34 -9.05
N LYS A 121 -11.94 -22.63 -8.86
CA LYS A 121 -11.93 -23.62 -9.95
C LYS A 121 -13.29 -23.78 -10.62
N THR A 122 -14.37 -23.81 -9.84
CA THR A 122 -15.74 -23.88 -10.38
C THR A 122 -16.12 -22.58 -11.12
N MET A 123 -15.74 -21.41 -10.61
CA MET A 123 -15.94 -20.12 -11.30
C MET A 123 -15.17 -20.02 -12.63
N HIS A 124 -13.96 -20.56 -12.71
CA HIS A 124 -13.16 -20.56 -13.95
C HIS A 124 -13.82 -21.35 -15.09
N SER A 125 -14.46 -22.48 -14.78
CA SER A 125 -15.16 -23.28 -15.78
C SER A 125 -16.34 -22.54 -16.44
N ALA A 126 -16.99 -21.61 -15.70
CA ALA A 126 -18.10 -20.79 -16.18
C ALA A 126 -17.66 -19.54 -16.99
N ARG A 127 -16.39 -19.09 -16.87
CA ARG A 127 -15.88 -17.86 -17.49
C ARG A 127 -15.32 -18.04 -18.92
N SER A 128 -15.13 -19.27 -19.35
CA SER A 128 -14.54 -19.64 -20.66
C SER A 128 -15.34 -19.21 -21.90
N HIS A 129 -16.60 -18.78 -21.74
CA HIS A 129 -17.40 -18.20 -22.83
C HIS A 129 -17.19 -16.70 -23.02
N ALA A 130 -16.78 -15.96 -21.98
CA ALA A 130 -16.45 -14.53 -22.08
C ALA A 130 -15.05 -14.30 -22.68
N GLU A 131 -14.08 -15.17 -22.37
CA GLU A 131 -12.68 -15.03 -22.81
C GLU A 131 -12.50 -15.22 -24.33
N ARG A 132 -13.37 -16.01 -24.98
CA ARG A 132 -13.32 -16.22 -26.44
C ARG A 132 -13.75 -15.00 -27.27
N ARG A 133 -14.47 -14.04 -26.69
CA ARG A 133 -14.75 -12.73 -27.33
C ARG A 133 -13.56 -11.77 -27.22
N SER A 134 -12.83 -11.83 -26.11
CA SER A 134 -11.70 -10.93 -25.80
C SER A 134 -10.51 -11.11 -26.75
N ALA A 135 -10.16 -12.36 -27.11
CA ALA A 135 -9.04 -12.61 -28.03
C ALA A 135 -9.28 -12.10 -29.46
N ARG A 136 -10.56 -11.89 -29.85
CA ARG A 136 -10.93 -11.38 -31.18
C ARG A 136 -10.91 -9.85 -31.24
N LEU A 137 -11.12 -9.19 -30.10
CA LEU A 137 -11.08 -7.73 -29.95
C LEU A 137 -9.64 -7.22 -29.82
N GLU A 138 -8.77 -7.98 -29.15
CA GLU A 138 -7.34 -7.69 -28.99
C GLU A 138 -6.59 -7.61 -30.34
N ALA A 139 -6.98 -8.44 -31.31
CA ALA A 139 -6.44 -8.42 -32.67
C ALA A 139 -6.88 -7.19 -33.48
N ILE A 140 -8.03 -6.58 -33.14
CA ILE A 140 -8.60 -5.43 -33.86
C ILE A 140 -8.09 -4.11 -33.27
N LEU A 141 -7.86 -4.04 -31.95
CA LEU A 141 -7.34 -2.84 -31.28
C LEU A 141 -5.86 -2.57 -31.56
N ARG A 142 -5.06 -3.61 -31.87
CA ARG A 142 -3.69 -3.45 -32.39
C ARG A 142 -3.62 -2.72 -33.74
N ASP A 143 -4.74 -2.63 -34.45
CA ASP A 143 -4.82 -2.07 -35.81
C ASP A 143 -5.22 -0.58 -35.82
N LEU A 144 -5.43 0.05 -34.66
CA LEU A 144 -5.81 1.46 -34.54
C LEU A 144 -4.57 2.37 -34.39
N SER A 145 -4.36 3.25 -35.37
CA SER A 145 -3.27 4.22 -35.41
C SER A 145 -3.52 5.51 -34.62
N GLU A 146 -4.73 5.74 -34.11
CA GLU A 146 -5.12 6.97 -33.40
C GLU A 146 -5.01 6.83 -31.87
N ALA A 147 -4.60 7.91 -31.19
CA ALA A 147 -4.46 7.96 -29.75
C ALA A 147 -5.83 8.22 -29.09
N VAL A 148 -6.30 7.31 -28.24
CA VAL A 148 -7.60 7.40 -27.56
C VAL A 148 -7.39 7.45 -26.05
N ILE A 149 -8.00 8.44 -25.40
CA ILE A 149 -7.96 8.67 -23.95
C ILE A 149 -9.39 8.88 -23.46
N VAL A 150 -9.80 8.24 -22.37
CA VAL A 150 -11.08 8.51 -21.70
C VAL A 150 -10.81 9.13 -20.35
N CYS A 151 -11.57 10.16 -20.02
CA CYS A 151 -11.41 10.94 -18.80
C CYS A 151 -12.72 11.14 -18.06
N THR A 152 -12.64 11.37 -16.76
CA THR A 152 -13.74 11.88 -15.93
C THR A 152 -14.05 13.34 -16.28
N GLN A 153 -15.16 13.89 -15.77
CA GLN A 153 -15.48 15.32 -15.92
C GLN A 153 -14.40 16.26 -15.36
N GLN A 154 -13.66 15.83 -14.33
CA GLN A 154 -12.54 16.56 -13.73
C GLN A 154 -11.22 16.33 -14.48
N HIS A 155 -11.28 15.83 -15.71
CA HIS A 155 -10.14 15.54 -16.58
C HIS A 155 -9.17 14.48 -16.04
N ARG A 156 -9.58 13.59 -15.11
CA ARG A 156 -8.73 12.46 -14.71
C ARG A 156 -8.80 11.35 -15.74
N VAL A 157 -7.64 10.81 -16.13
CA VAL A 157 -7.53 9.72 -17.09
C VAL A 157 -8.06 8.43 -16.47
N VAL A 158 -9.10 7.87 -17.08
CA VAL A 158 -9.65 6.57 -16.69
C VAL A 158 -9.03 5.45 -17.53
N LEU A 159 -8.67 5.78 -18.77
CA LEU A 159 -8.36 4.80 -19.80
C LEU A 159 -7.53 5.43 -20.91
N TYR A 160 -6.59 4.67 -21.47
CA TYR A 160 -5.88 5.07 -22.70
C TYR A 160 -5.35 3.84 -23.45
N ASN A 161 -5.13 3.99 -24.76
CA ASN A 161 -4.55 2.95 -25.62
C ASN A 161 -3.02 3.11 -25.82
N ASP A 162 -2.40 2.11 -26.43
CA ASP A 162 -0.95 2.10 -26.71
C ASP A 162 -0.49 3.27 -27.61
N ALA A 163 -1.31 3.66 -28.58
CA ALA A 163 -1.05 4.83 -29.42
C ALA A 163 -1.00 6.14 -28.59
N ALA A 164 -1.88 6.30 -27.59
CA ALA A 164 -1.82 7.42 -26.66
C ALA A 164 -0.58 7.36 -25.75
N SER A 165 -0.22 6.19 -25.25
CA SER A 165 1.02 6.01 -24.47
C SER A 165 2.25 6.41 -25.29
N THR A 166 2.31 5.99 -26.55
CA THR A 166 3.39 6.33 -27.48
C THR A 166 3.41 7.83 -27.81
N LEU A 167 2.24 8.44 -28.06
CA LEU A 167 2.13 9.87 -28.34
C LEU A 167 2.65 10.73 -27.19
N PHE A 168 2.39 10.30 -25.95
CA PHE A 168 2.86 10.95 -24.73
C PHE A 168 4.11 10.32 -24.14
N SER A 169 4.89 9.55 -24.91
CA SER A 169 6.12 8.92 -24.44
C SER A 169 7.06 9.97 -23.83
N GLY A 170 7.42 9.84 -22.55
CA GLY A 170 8.21 10.81 -21.80
C GLY A 170 7.42 11.86 -21.00
N ALA A 171 6.09 11.90 -21.13
CA ALA A 171 5.18 12.67 -20.29
C ALA A 171 4.35 11.71 -19.42
N THR A 172 3.96 12.15 -18.23
CA THR A 172 3.37 11.29 -17.17
C THR A 172 1.89 10.95 -17.40
N LEU A 173 1.49 10.57 -18.61
CA LEU A 173 0.15 10.02 -18.87
C LEU A 173 -0.01 8.70 -18.10
N GLY A 174 -1.06 8.57 -17.29
CA GLY A 174 -1.32 7.38 -16.47
C GLY A 174 -2.73 7.41 -15.88
N ILE A 175 -3.27 6.24 -15.51
CA ILE A 175 -4.62 6.12 -14.94
C ILE A 175 -4.69 6.88 -13.60
N GLY A 176 -5.81 7.57 -13.35
CA GLY A 176 -6.07 8.36 -12.15
C GLY A 176 -5.42 9.75 -12.13
N ARG A 177 -4.49 10.04 -13.06
CA ARG A 177 -3.82 11.34 -13.15
C ARG A 177 -4.66 12.36 -13.90
N MET A 178 -4.48 13.63 -13.59
CA MET A 178 -5.11 14.71 -14.34
C MET A 178 -4.49 14.82 -15.73
N LEU A 179 -5.30 14.75 -16.80
CA LEU A 179 -4.88 14.98 -18.17
C LEU A 179 -4.23 16.36 -18.37
N THR A 180 -4.56 17.31 -17.49
CA THR A 180 -3.98 18.66 -17.49
C THR A 180 -2.50 18.71 -17.14
N THR A 181 -1.88 17.60 -16.69
CA THR A 181 -0.42 17.53 -16.51
C THR A 181 0.31 17.43 -17.84
N VAL A 182 -0.32 16.85 -18.86
CA VAL A 182 0.28 16.62 -20.18
C VAL A 182 -0.27 17.56 -21.26
N LEU A 183 -1.50 18.05 -21.10
CA LEU A 183 -2.16 18.98 -22.03
C LEU A 183 -2.63 20.25 -21.30
N GLN A 184 -2.61 21.39 -22.00
CA GLN A 184 -3.07 22.64 -21.41
C GLN A 184 -4.56 22.63 -21.06
N PRO A 185 -4.97 23.12 -19.86
CA PRO A 185 -6.36 23.07 -19.41
C PRO A 185 -7.34 23.89 -20.25
N ALA A 186 -6.89 24.97 -20.88
CA ALA A 186 -7.77 25.95 -21.54
C ALA A 186 -8.60 25.31 -22.67
N ALA A 187 -7.94 24.53 -23.55
CA ALA A 187 -8.59 23.87 -24.66
C ALA A 187 -9.56 22.75 -24.20
N LEU A 188 -9.16 21.98 -23.18
CA LEU A 188 -9.98 20.89 -22.62
C LEU A 188 -11.25 21.43 -21.95
N ARG A 189 -11.13 22.48 -21.13
CA ARG A 189 -12.28 23.10 -20.43
C ARG A 189 -13.24 23.76 -21.41
N GLY A 190 -12.73 24.44 -22.44
CA GLY A 190 -13.55 25.06 -23.48
C GLY A 190 -14.39 24.03 -24.23
N ALA A 191 -13.77 22.95 -24.69
CA ALA A 191 -14.45 21.87 -25.41
C ALA A 191 -15.50 21.15 -24.55
N LEU A 192 -15.18 20.87 -23.28
CA LEU A 192 -16.11 20.20 -22.36
C LEU A 192 -17.32 21.08 -22.03
N THR A 193 -17.11 22.40 -21.82
CA THR A 193 -18.19 23.36 -21.57
C THR A 193 -19.16 23.43 -22.76
N GLU A 194 -18.62 23.40 -23.98
CA GLU A 194 -19.44 23.39 -25.19
C GLU A 194 -20.26 22.10 -25.30
N LEU A 195 -19.66 20.94 -25.03
CA LEU A 195 -20.36 19.65 -25.03
C LEU A 195 -21.48 19.59 -23.99
N HIS A 196 -21.25 20.10 -22.77
CA HIS A 196 -22.29 20.17 -21.74
C HIS A 196 -23.44 21.10 -22.15
N ARG A 197 -23.13 22.24 -22.78
CA ARG A 197 -24.15 23.17 -23.32
C ARG A 197 -25.00 22.50 -24.41
N ASP A 198 -24.40 21.70 -25.27
CA ASP A 198 -25.11 21.00 -26.35
C ASP A 198 -25.95 19.84 -25.84
N HIS A 199 -25.47 19.09 -24.83
CA HIS A 199 -26.24 18.06 -24.13
C HIS A 199 -27.50 18.63 -23.47
N GLN A 200 -27.38 19.77 -22.78
CA GLN A 200 -28.52 20.43 -22.12
C GLN A 200 -29.60 20.95 -23.09
N LYS A 201 -29.26 21.16 -24.37
CA LYS A 201 -30.21 21.65 -25.38
C LYS A 201 -31.05 20.55 -26.04
N GLY A 202 -30.93 19.29 -25.60
CA GLY A 202 -31.74 18.17 -26.07
C GLY A 202 -31.36 17.69 -27.48
N GLY A 203 -30.11 17.87 -27.89
CA GLY A 203 -29.61 17.28 -29.14
C GLY A 203 -29.53 15.75 -29.04
N ASP A 204 -30.16 15.04 -29.98
CA ASP A 204 -30.34 13.57 -29.99
C ASP A 204 -29.06 12.77 -30.31
N SER A 205 -27.89 13.35 -30.07
CA SER A 205 -26.61 12.67 -30.26
C SER A 205 -25.53 13.48 -29.56
N SER A 206 -24.92 12.89 -28.53
CA SER A 206 -23.64 13.28 -27.94
C SER A 206 -22.71 13.92 -28.99
N GLY A 207 -22.68 15.25 -29.02
CA GLY A 207 -21.94 16.02 -30.01
C GLY A 207 -20.46 15.69 -29.99
N VAL A 208 -19.79 15.84 -31.14
CA VAL A 208 -18.33 15.76 -31.22
C VAL A 208 -17.81 17.18 -31.38
N VAL A 209 -17.07 17.66 -30.37
CA VAL A 209 -16.38 18.96 -30.43
C VAL A 209 -14.95 18.72 -30.88
N SER A 210 -14.49 19.46 -31.88
CA SER A 210 -13.10 19.43 -32.31
C SER A 210 -12.35 20.58 -31.64
N CYS A 211 -11.23 20.30 -31.00
CA CYS A 211 -10.38 21.30 -30.37
C CYS A 211 -8.91 21.04 -30.71
N VAL A 212 -8.07 22.04 -30.47
CA VAL A 212 -6.62 21.92 -30.60
C VAL A 212 -6.04 21.94 -29.19
N CYS A 213 -5.45 20.82 -28.79
CA CYS A 213 -4.83 20.66 -27.49
C CYS A 213 -3.33 20.96 -27.60
N GLU A 214 -2.85 21.93 -26.84
CA GLU A 214 -1.43 22.23 -26.73
C GLU A 214 -0.81 21.35 -25.63
N PRO A 215 0.24 20.56 -25.92
CA PRO A 215 0.99 19.87 -24.90
C PRO A 215 1.64 20.86 -23.91
N CYS A 216 1.74 20.46 -22.63
CA CYS A 216 2.46 21.26 -21.63
C CYS A 216 3.96 21.35 -21.92
N ASP A 217 4.50 20.38 -22.66
CA ASP A 217 5.86 20.38 -23.18
C ASP A 217 5.95 21.28 -24.42
N ALA A 218 6.55 22.47 -24.26
CA ALA A 218 6.68 23.48 -25.29
C ALA A 218 7.49 23.03 -26.53
N SER A 219 8.18 21.89 -26.47
CA SER A 219 8.89 21.30 -27.61
C SER A 219 7.99 20.52 -28.57
N ARG A 220 6.74 20.20 -28.15
CA ARG A 220 5.80 19.40 -28.93
C ARG A 220 4.81 20.28 -29.69
N GLN A 221 4.41 19.81 -30.87
CA GLN A 221 3.43 20.51 -31.69
C GLN A 221 2.01 20.40 -31.11
N PRO A 222 1.15 21.40 -31.35
CA PRO A 222 -0.27 21.31 -30.99
C PRO A 222 -0.93 20.13 -31.68
N LEU A 223 -1.76 19.40 -30.92
CA LEU A 223 -2.43 18.19 -31.36
C LEU A 223 -3.91 18.50 -31.64
N ALA A 224 -4.39 18.15 -32.81
CA ALA A 224 -5.81 18.19 -33.10
C ALA A 224 -6.53 17.06 -32.35
N ALA A 225 -7.66 17.38 -31.74
CA ALA A 225 -8.39 16.50 -30.84
C ALA A 225 -9.90 16.53 -31.13
N ARG A 226 -10.56 15.39 -30.97
CA ARG A 226 -12.03 15.28 -30.98
C ARG A 226 -12.49 14.79 -29.63
N MET A 227 -13.45 15.51 -29.04
CA MET A 227 -14.00 15.23 -27.72
C MET A 227 -15.48 14.88 -27.83
N ARG A 228 -15.90 13.85 -27.11
CA ARG A 228 -17.30 13.42 -27.02
C ARG A 228 -17.64 13.04 -25.58
N LEU A 229 -18.84 13.37 -25.11
CA LEU A 229 -19.29 12.98 -23.77
C LEU A 229 -19.58 11.47 -23.69
N VAL A 230 -19.19 10.88 -22.56
CA VAL A 230 -19.68 9.59 -22.09
C VAL A 230 -20.92 9.87 -21.25
N ILE A 231 -22.03 9.23 -21.60
CA ILE A 231 -23.34 9.42 -20.97
C ILE A 231 -23.76 8.10 -20.36
N GLU A 232 -24.17 8.13 -19.10
CA GLU A 232 -24.70 6.96 -18.38
C GLU A 232 -26.13 6.62 -18.79
N HIS A 233 -26.61 5.45 -18.36
CA HIS A 233 -27.96 4.98 -18.66
C HIS A 233 -29.07 5.89 -18.12
N ASP A 234 -28.78 6.73 -17.12
CA ASP A 234 -29.70 7.72 -16.56
C ASP A 234 -29.70 9.06 -17.32
N GLY A 235 -28.87 9.19 -18.36
CA GLY A 235 -28.74 10.39 -19.18
C GLY A 235 -27.77 11.44 -18.62
N SER A 236 -27.12 11.16 -17.49
CA SER A 236 -26.11 12.05 -16.91
C SER A 236 -24.74 11.87 -17.62
N PRO A 237 -23.98 12.95 -17.85
CA PRO A 237 -22.62 12.84 -18.38
C PRO A 237 -21.67 12.36 -17.27
N SER A 238 -20.94 11.25 -17.47
CA SER A 238 -19.95 10.75 -16.50
C SER A 238 -18.51 11.17 -16.83
N GLY A 239 -18.25 11.48 -18.10
CA GLY A 239 -16.93 11.87 -18.55
C GLY A 239 -16.88 12.19 -20.04
N TYR A 240 -15.69 12.08 -20.64
CA TYR A 240 -15.50 12.31 -22.06
C TYR A 240 -14.42 11.40 -22.64
N VAL A 241 -14.57 11.08 -23.93
CA VAL A 241 -13.54 10.43 -24.76
C VAL A 241 -12.84 11.52 -25.56
N LEU A 242 -11.51 11.49 -25.56
CA LEU A 242 -10.61 12.34 -26.33
C LEU A 242 -9.83 11.48 -27.32
N VAL A 243 -9.96 11.79 -28.62
CA VAL A 243 -9.19 11.16 -29.69
C VAL A 243 -8.23 12.18 -30.28
N LEU A 244 -6.95 11.84 -30.37
CA LEU A 244 -5.85 12.70 -30.82
C LEU A 244 -5.24 12.16 -32.11
N GLY A 245 -5.11 12.99 -33.14
CA GLY A 245 -4.56 12.60 -34.45
C GLY A 245 -4.48 13.74 -35.47
N ALA A 246 -3.63 13.58 -36.49
CA ALA A 246 -3.36 14.62 -37.50
C ALA A 246 -4.57 14.99 -38.38
N ASP A 247 -5.52 14.05 -38.56
CA ASP A 247 -6.72 14.24 -39.39
C ASP A 247 -7.96 14.72 -38.60
N ALA A 248 -7.82 15.04 -37.31
CA ALA A 248 -8.93 15.47 -36.44
C ALA A 248 -9.54 16.85 -36.81
N VAL A 249 -8.99 17.55 -37.81
CA VAL A 249 -9.42 18.90 -38.26
C VAL A 249 -10.44 18.85 -39.42
N ALA A 250 -10.63 17.71 -40.09
CA ALA A 250 -11.55 17.60 -41.23
C ALA A 250 -12.96 17.15 -40.80
N PRO A 251 -14.05 17.81 -41.27
CA PRO A 251 -15.41 17.30 -41.13
C PRO A 251 -15.59 16.16 -42.13
N SER A 252 -15.04 14.98 -41.82
CA SER A 252 -15.27 13.77 -42.58
C SER A 252 -16.04 12.75 -41.75
N THR A 253 -16.95 12.10 -42.47
CA THR A 253 -17.98 11.11 -42.11
C THR A 253 -17.76 10.34 -40.81
N GLU A 254 -18.83 10.28 -40.02
CA GLU A 254 -18.98 9.48 -38.81
C GLU A 254 -18.23 8.13 -38.89
N PRO A 255 -17.21 7.87 -38.05
CA PRO A 255 -16.94 6.50 -37.66
C PRO A 255 -18.21 6.00 -36.93
N PRO A 256 -18.64 4.73 -37.13
CA PRO A 256 -19.90 4.25 -36.58
C PRO A 256 -19.88 4.45 -35.06
N ALA A 257 -20.70 5.37 -34.55
CA ALA A 257 -20.80 5.68 -33.13
C ALA A 257 -21.21 4.46 -32.28
N SER A 258 -21.83 3.46 -32.93
CA SER A 258 -22.13 2.15 -32.36
C SER A 258 -20.90 1.27 -32.12
N ARG A 259 -19.77 1.48 -32.80
CA ARG A 259 -18.54 0.70 -32.57
C ARG A 259 -17.75 1.20 -31.37
N VAL A 260 -17.65 2.50 -31.14
CA VAL A 260 -16.82 3.06 -30.04
C VAL A 260 -17.43 2.75 -28.67
N ILE A 261 -18.77 2.74 -28.56
CA ILE A 261 -19.48 2.44 -27.31
C ILE A 261 -19.51 0.92 -27.03
N ASP A 262 -19.59 0.06 -28.05
CA ASP A 262 -19.40 -1.40 -27.91
C ASP A 262 -17.93 -1.81 -27.66
N MET A 263 -16.96 -0.95 -27.98
CA MET A 263 -15.51 -1.21 -27.86
C MET A 263 -14.93 -0.87 -26.48
N LEU A 264 -15.72 -0.31 -25.56
CA LEU A 264 -15.28 0.02 -24.19
C LEU A 264 -15.05 -1.23 -23.31
N GLU A 265 -15.19 -2.46 -23.84
CA GLU A 265 -14.99 -3.69 -23.08
C GLU A 265 -13.55 -4.25 -23.06
N ARG A 266 -12.50 -3.54 -23.52
CA ARG A 266 -11.09 -3.67 -23.02
C ARG A 266 -10.05 -2.89 -23.83
N PRO A 267 -9.48 -1.82 -23.28
CA PRO A 267 -8.15 -1.31 -23.61
C PRO A 267 -7.07 -1.93 -22.72
N THR A 268 -5.80 -1.60 -22.98
CA THR A 268 -4.63 -2.07 -22.23
C THR A 268 -4.58 -1.55 -20.79
N PHE A 269 -5.17 -0.38 -20.50
CA PHE A 269 -5.16 0.28 -19.19
C PHE A 269 -6.55 0.86 -18.86
N TYR A 270 -7.22 0.37 -17.81
CA TYR A 270 -8.57 0.83 -17.42
C TYR A 270 -8.87 0.68 -15.91
N ASP A 271 -9.60 1.64 -15.34
CA ASP A 271 -10.25 1.52 -14.02
C ASP A 271 -11.61 2.25 -13.97
N PHE A 272 -12.70 1.53 -14.24
CA PHE A 272 -14.05 2.10 -14.33
C PHE A 272 -14.62 2.61 -13.00
N ASP A 273 -14.07 2.17 -11.86
CA ASP A 273 -14.49 2.61 -10.52
C ASP A 273 -14.14 4.10 -10.27
N LEU A 274 -13.42 4.75 -11.21
CA LEU A 274 -13.11 6.18 -11.20
C LEU A 274 -14.28 7.08 -11.63
N PHE A 275 -15.27 6.57 -12.37
CA PHE A 275 -16.42 7.39 -12.82
C PHE A 275 -17.41 7.68 -11.68
N ASP A 276 -17.55 6.77 -10.72
CA ASP A 276 -18.57 6.81 -9.66
C ASP A 276 -18.20 7.71 -8.45
N LYS A 277 -17.06 8.41 -8.50
CA LYS A 277 -16.47 9.07 -7.32
C LYS A 277 -16.50 10.60 -7.43
N ASP A 278 -17.32 11.24 -6.59
CA ASP A 278 -17.24 12.67 -6.28
C ASP A 278 -15.91 12.99 -5.56
N LEU A 279 -14.90 13.38 -6.34
CA LEU A 279 -13.49 13.48 -5.92
C LEU A 279 -13.10 14.82 -5.28
N ASP A 280 -14.03 15.52 -4.62
CA ASP A 280 -13.79 16.73 -3.82
C ASP A 280 -13.94 16.47 -2.31
N ARG A 281 -13.70 15.23 -1.89
CA ARG A 281 -13.64 14.85 -0.46
C ARG A 281 -12.29 15.30 0.11
N ASP A 282 -12.30 15.77 1.36
CA ASP A 282 -11.09 15.91 2.15
C ASP A 282 -10.30 14.59 2.04
N LEU A 283 -9.03 14.67 1.61
CA LEU A 283 -8.19 13.50 1.33
C LEU A 283 -8.16 12.52 2.53
N LEU A 284 -8.30 13.05 3.75
CA LEU A 284 -8.35 12.29 4.99
C LEU A 284 -9.62 11.41 5.14
N ASP A 285 -10.74 11.81 4.56
CA ASP A 285 -12.01 11.06 4.60
C ASP A 285 -12.13 10.05 3.46
N THR A 286 -11.20 10.09 2.51
CA THR A 286 -11.21 9.16 1.36
C THR A 286 -10.97 7.73 1.85
N PRO A 287 -11.84 6.76 1.47
CA PRO A 287 -11.63 5.38 1.85
C PRO A 287 -10.29 4.85 1.33
N LEU A 288 -9.58 4.08 2.14
CA LEU A 288 -8.27 3.50 1.83
C LEU A 288 -8.29 2.70 0.53
N ARG A 289 -9.38 1.98 0.28
CA ARG A 289 -9.59 1.21 -0.95
C ARG A 289 -9.76 2.07 -2.20
N ASP A 290 -9.98 3.37 -2.06
CA ASP A 290 -10.31 4.29 -3.15
C ASP A 290 -9.17 5.26 -3.49
N LEU A 291 -8.08 5.21 -2.72
CA LEU A 291 -6.95 6.13 -2.89
C LEU A 291 -6.13 5.81 -4.14
N ASN A 292 -5.63 6.88 -4.76
CA ASN A 292 -4.49 6.84 -5.68
C ASN A 292 -3.20 6.90 -4.85
N MET A 293 -2.40 5.86 -4.92
CA MET A 293 -1.17 5.74 -4.16
C MET A 293 0.03 5.45 -5.06
N VAL A 294 1.18 6.01 -4.74
CA VAL A 294 2.48 5.60 -5.29
C VAL A 294 3.25 4.90 -4.20
N VAL A 295 3.48 3.62 -4.41
CA VAL A 295 4.36 2.83 -3.55
C VAL A 295 5.75 2.91 -4.12
N PHE A 296 6.73 3.37 -3.35
CA PHE A 296 8.06 3.64 -3.85
C PHE A 296 9.14 3.18 -2.87
N ASP A 297 10.35 3.03 -3.40
CA ASP A 297 11.54 2.62 -2.67
C ASP A 297 12.79 3.28 -3.28
N THR A 298 13.82 3.45 -2.47
CA THR A 298 15.10 4.01 -2.91
C THR A 298 16.28 3.12 -2.54
N GLU A 299 17.19 2.93 -3.49
CA GLU A 299 18.51 2.38 -3.19
C GLU A 299 19.51 3.53 -3.07
N THR A 300 20.44 3.43 -2.11
CA THR A 300 21.28 4.55 -1.71
C THR A 300 22.75 4.16 -1.54
N THR A 301 23.64 5.15 -1.51
CA THR A 301 25.06 4.93 -1.20
C THR A 301 25.29 4.56 0.26
N GLY A 302 24.31 4.77 1.14
CA GLY A 302 24.41 4.51 2.57
C GLY A 302 23.14 4.96 3.32
N LEU A 303 23.17 4.87 4.65
CA LEU A 303 21.99 5.07 5.49
C LEU A 303 21.87 6.48 6.09
N GLU A 304 22.83 7.37 5.83
CA GLU A 304 22.93 8.68 6.48
C GLU A 304 22.79 9.84 5.46
N PRO A 305 21.57 10.11 4.96
CA PRO A 305 21.34 11.20 4.00
C PRO A 305 21.84 12.58 4.49
N SER A 306 21.75 12.85 5.79
CA SER A 306 22.26 14.09 6.40
C SER A 306 23.80 14.22 6.39
N ARG A 307 24.52 13.12 6.16
CA ARG A 307 25.99 13.08 6.13
C ARG A 307 26.54 12.96 4.70
N GLY A 308 25.68 13.08 3.71
CA GLY A 308 26.07 13.18 2.31
C GLY A 308 25.76 11.95 1.46
N ASP A 309 25.20 10.89 2.03
CA ASP A 309 24.73 9.74 1.23
C ASP A 309 23.70 10.19 0.18
N GLN A 310 23.72 9.53 -0.98
CA GLN A 310 22.92 9.89 -2.16
C GLN A 310 22.07 8.70 -2.63
N ILE A 311 20.99 9.02 -3.35
CA ILE A 311 20.17 8.04 -4.06
C ILE A 311 20.95 7.52 -5.27
N VAL A 312 20.93 6.19 -5.48
CA VAL A 312 21.50 5.50 -6.66
C VAL A 312 20.43 4.86 -7.55
N GLN A 313 19.24 4.58 -7.01
CA GLN A 313 18.05 4.19 -7.77
C GLN A 313 16.80 4.69 -7.03
N ILE A 314 15.79 5.09 -7.78
CA ILE A 314 14.45 5.31 -7.24
C ILE A 314 13.44 4.65 -8.17
N ALA A 315 12.51 3.92 -7.57
CA ALA A 315 11.42 3.30 -8.30
C ALA A 315 10.10 3.51 -7.56
N GLY A 316 8.99 3.43 -8.30
CA GLY A 316 7.67 3.43 -7.70
C GLY A 316 6.62 2.85 -8.61
N VAL A 317 5.60 2.25 -8.02
CA VAL A 317 4.48 1.60 -8.71
C VAL A 317 3.16 2.19 -8.25
N ARG A 318 2.18 2.18 -9.15
CA ARG A 318 0.85 2.72 -8.89
C ARG A 318 -0.04 1.68 -8.23
N VAL A 319 -0.67 2.07 -7.12
CA VAL A 319 -1.82 1.35 -6.56
C VAL A 319 -3.03 2.27 -6.68
N LEU A 320 -4.06 1.80 -7.37
CA LEU A 320 -5.31 2.52 -7.55
C LEU A 320 -6.46 1.58 -7.21
N ASN A 321 -7.43 2.07 -6.44
CA ASN A 321 -8.60 1.31 -6.06
C ASN A 321 -8.28 -0.07 -5.41
N ALA A 322 -7.26 -0.08 -4.55
CA ALA A 322 -6.68 -1.29 -3.93
C ALA A 322 -6.20 -2.35 -4.94
N ARG A 323 -5.79 -1.93 -6.14
CA ARG A 323 -5.19 -2.78 -7.17
C ARG A 323 -3.84 -2.21 -7.59
N LEU A 324 -2.83 -3.07 -7.64
CA LEU A 324 -1.54 -2.75 -8.24
C LEU A 324 -1.71 -2.63 -9.76
N LEU A 325 -1.14 -1.58 -10.36
CA LEU A 325 -1.04 -1.38 -11.80
C LEU A 325 0.44 -1.57 -12.21
N PRO A 326 0.88 -2.78 -12.59
CA PRO A 326 2.30 -3.10 -12.77
C PRO A 326 2.97 -2.28 -13.88
N ASP A 327 2.20 -1.94 -14.92
CA ASP A 327 2.69 -1.22 -16.09
C ASP A 327 2.76 0.30 -15.87
N ASP A 328 2.11 0.84 -14.83
CA ASP A 328 2.29 2.24 -14.40
C ASP A 328 3.34 2.31 -13.29
N HIS A 329 4.61 2.21 -13.71
CA HIS A 329 5.76 2.29 -12.83
C HIS A 329 6.76 3.36 -13.28
N PHE A 330 7.58 3.78 -12.31
CA PHE A 330 8.77 4.59 -12.46
C PHE A 330 9.96 3.75 -12.02
N ASP A 331 11.03 3.69 -12.79
CA ASP A 331 12.27 3.00 -12.40
C ASP A 331 13.46 3.69 -13.07
N GLU A 332 14.28 4.37 -12.27
CA GLU A 332 15.45 5.08 -12.79
C GLU A 332 16.69 4.88 -11.91
N LEU A 333 17.79 4.50 -12.56
CA LEU A 333 19.13 4.62 -12.00
C LEU A 333 19.57 6.08 -11.98
N VAL A 334 20.20 6.47 -10.88
CA VAL A 334 20.60 7.84 -10.59
C VAL A 334 22.11 7.92 -10.50
N ASN A 335 22.72 8.96 -11.10
CA ASN A 335 24.11 9.26 -10.83
C ASN A 335 24.23 9.98 -9.48
N PRO A 336 24.81 9.35 -8.45
CA PRO A 336 24.92 9.95 -7.11
C PRO A 336 25.96 11.08 -7.06
N GLY A 337 26.77 11.28 -8.10
CA GLY A 337 27.85 12.28 -8.10
C GLY A 337 29.02 11.93 -7.16
N MET A 338 29.05 10.71 -6.62
CA MET A 338 30.08 10.19 -5.73
C MET A 338 30.28 8.67 -5.95
N PRO A 339 31.43 8.09 -5.59
CA PRO A 339 31.63 6.65 -5.68
C PRO A 339 30.67 5.88 -4.77
N ILE A 340 30.07 4.81 -5.28
CA ILE A 340 29.16 3.95 -4.52
C ILE A 340 29.99 3.05 -3.58
N PRO A 341 29.75 3.09 -2.26
CA PRO A 341 30.47 2.22 -1.32
C PRO A 341 30.23 0.73 -1.61
N ARG A 342 31.29 -0.07 -1.53
CA ARG A 342 31.21 -1.54 -1.72
C ARG A 342 30.23 -2.24 -0.77
N ALA A 343 29.93 -1.65 0.38
CA ALA A 343 28.95 -2.20 1.31
C ALA A 343 27.53 -2.17 0.72
N SER A 344 27.15 -1.04 0.12
CA SER A 344 25.84 -0.81 -0.51
C SER A 344 25.72 -1.61 -1.80
N THR A 345 26.76 -1.61 -2.66
CA THR A 345 26.82 -2.46 -3.86
C THR A 345 26.64 -3.95 -3.55
N ARG A 346 27.07 -4.46 -2.38
CA ARG A 346 26.85 -5.86 -1.99
C ARG A 346 25.39 -6.18 -1.67
N ILE A 347 24.58 -5.17 -1.35
CA ILE A 347 23.16 -5.31 -1.02
C ILE A 347 22.36 -5.23 -2.31
N HIS A 348 22.41 -4.09 -3.00
CA HIS A 348 21.55 -3.78 -4.14
C HIS A 348 22.18 -4.08 -5.52
N GLY A 349 23.45 -4.49 -5.58
CA GLY A 349 24.13 -4.88 -6.83
C GLY A 349 24.53 -3.75 -7.79
N ILE A 350 24.04 -2.52 -7.57
CA ILE A 350 24.36 -1.33 -8.40
C ILE A 350 25.83 -0.93 -8.23
N ARG A 351 26.54 -0.83 -9.36
CA ARG A 351 27.95 -0.44 -9.44
C ARG A 351 28.10 0.93 -10.10
N ASP A 352 29.24 1.57 -9.86
CA ASP A 352 29.58 2.88 -10.43
C ASP A 352 29.44 2.90 -11.97
N GLU A 353 29.76 1.79 -12.66
CA GLU A 353 29.65 1.73 -14.11
C GLU A 353 28.21 1.74 -14.62
N MET A 354 27.24 1.30 -13.81
CA MET A 354 25.82 1.28 -14.17
C MET A 354 25.18 2.67 -14.10
N VAL A 355 25.69 3.51 -13.21
CA VAL A 355 25.20 4.88 -12.99
C VAL A 355 26.03 5.93 -13.74
N ALA A 356 27.14 5.52 -14.35
CA ALA A 356 27.97 6.38 -15.18
C ALA A 356 27.17 6.92 -16.37
N GLY A 357 27.03 8.25 -16.44
CA GLY A 357 26.26 8.93 -17.50
C GLY A 357 24.74 8.96 -17.28
N LYS A 358 24.24 8.46 -16.13
CA LYS A 358 22.86 8.69 -15.71
C LYS A 358 22.65 10.14 -15.23
N ASP A 359 21.40 10.55 -15.19
CA ASP A 359 21.01 11.88 -14.72
C ASP A 359 21.30 12.05 -13.22
N PRO A 360 21.62 13.27 -12.77
CA PRO A 360 21.80 13.56 -11.35
C PRO A 360 20.49 13.48 -10.58
N VAL A 361 20.59 13.26 -9.27
CA VAL A 361 19.46 13.10 -8.33
C VAL A 361 18.36 14.14 -8.55
N ALA A 362 18.70 15.43 -8.63
CA ALA A 362 17.69 16.49 -8.77
C ALA A 362 16.84 16.39 -10.04
N THR A 363 17.40 15.92 -11.16
CA THR A 363 16.67 15.75 -12.42
C THR A 363 15.73 14.56 -12.36
N VAL A 364 16.19 13.44 -11.79
CA VAL A 364 15.35 12.25 -11.61
C VAL A 364 14.21 12.55 -10.63
N LEU A 365 14.48 13.25 -9.53
CA LEU A 365 13.45 13.61 -8.56
C LEU A 365 12.38 14.56 -9.10
N ARG A 366 12.69 15.45 -10.05
CA ARG A 366 11.66 16.24 -10.75
C ARG A 366 10.71 15.35 -11.55
N ARG A 367 11.25 14.34 -12.25
CA ARG A 367 10.43 13.37 -13.00
C ARG A 367 9.62 12.47 -12.06
N PHE A 368 10.23 12.03 -10.97
CA PHE A 368 9.53 11.27 -9.93
C PHE A 368 8.41 12.09 -9.29
N HIS A 369 8.63 13.35 -8.94
CA HIS A 369 7.58 14.25 -8.45
C HIS A 369 6.42 14.38 -9.44
N ALA A 370 6.70 14.53 -10.74
CA ALA A 370 5.68 14.57 -11.79
C ALA A 370 4.93 13.23 -11.94
N PHE A 371 5.61 12.11 -11.69
CA PHE A 371 4.99 10.78 -11.67
C PHE A 371 4.07 10.63 -10.44
N VAL A 372 4.49 11.09 -9.27
CA VAL A 372 3.70 11.06 -8.03
C VAL A 372 2.42 11.87 -8.17
N GLY A 373 2.53 13.12 -8.64
CA GLY A 373 1.38 14.01 -8.80
C GLY A 373 0.70 14.29 -7.46
N ASP A 374 -0.61 14.02 -7.38
CA ASP A 374 -1.45 14.21 -6.19
C ASP A 374 -1.66 12.91 -5.38
N ALA A 375 -0.93 11.86 -5.70
CA ALA A 375 -1.07 10.57 -5.03
C ALA A 375 -0.51 10.58 -3.60
N VAL A 376 -1.09 9.72 -2.77
CA VAL A 376 -0.52 9.36 -1.45
C VAL A 376 0.76 8.57 -1.68
N LEU A 377 1.86 9.00 -1.06
CA LEU A 377 3.11 8.26 -1.08
C LEU A 377 3.05 7.12 -0.07
N VAL A 378 3.59 5.97 -0.45
CA VAL A 378 3.68 4.81 0.44
C VAL A 378 5.06 4.21 0.31
N ALA A 379 5.70 3.89 1.42
CA ALA A 379 6.98 3.19 1.44
C ALA A 379 7.04 2.26 2.65
N HIS A 380 8.01 1.36 2.66
CA HIS A 380 8.30 0.54 3.83
C HIS A 380 9.40 1.19 4.66
N ASN A 381 9.09 1.61 5.89
CA ASN A 381 9.95 2.52 6.67
C ASN A 381 10.12 3.90 5.99
N ALA A 382 8.99 4.48 5.58
CA ALA A 382 8.92 5.67 4.72
C ALA A 382 9.73 6.88 5.22
N ALA A 383 9.98 6.99 6.52
CA ALA A 383 10.82 8.04 7.08
C ALA A 383 12.24 8.05 6.49
N PHE A 384 12.77 6.89 6.08
CA PHE A 384 14.07 6.76 5.44
C PHE A 384 14.09 7.40 4.06
N ASP A 385 13.24 6.93 3.15
CA ASP A 385 13.17 7.41 1.76
C ASP A 385 12.74 8.86 1.68
N MET A 386 11.76 9.25 2.49
CA MET A 386 11.29 10.64 2.56
C MET A 386 12.38 11.60 3.02
N LYS A 387 13.35 11.15 3.83
CA LYS A 387 14.46 12.00 4.26
C LYS A 387 15.41 12.32 3.11
N PHE A 388 15.65 11.37 2.20
CA PHE A 388 16.43 11.62 0.98
C PHE A 388 15.72 12.62 0.07
N LEU A 389 14.41 12.45 -0.13
CA LEU A 389 13.58 13.36 -0.93
C LEU A 389 13.59 14.78 -0.35
N LYS A 390 13.30 14.93 0.95
CA LYS A 390 13.22 16.23 1.64
C LYS A 390 14.52 17.03 1.61
N LEU A 391 15.67 16.37 1.80
CA LEU A 391 16.96 17.07 1.74
C LEU A 391 17.30 17.59 0.34
N LYS A 392 16.65 17.05 -0.71
CA LYS A 392 16.84 17.46 -2.10
C LYS A 392 15.84 18.52 -2.57
N GLU A 393 14.80 18.83 -1.82
CA GLU A 393 13.79 19.85 -2.19
C GLU A 393 14.40 21.20 -2.59
N PRO A 394 15.42 21.76 -1.89
CA PRO A 394 16.04 23.02 -2.30
C PRO A 394 16.76 22.95 -3.65
N GLU A 395 17.34 21.80 -3.99
CA GLU A 395 18.06 21.56 -5.25
C GLU A 395 17.09 21.25 -6.40
N VAL A 396 15.99 20.56 -6.08
CA VAL A 396 14.92 20.18 -7.02
C VAL A 396 14.05 21.39 -7.36
N GLY A 397 13.80 22.28 -6.39
CA GLY A 397 12.89 23.42 -6.48
C GLY A 397 11.41 23.04 -6.30
N LEU A 398 11.12 21.86 -5.75
CA LEU A 398 9.77 21.31 -5.52
C LEU A 398 9.72 20.70 -4.12
N GLY A 399 8.56 20.78 -3.44
CA GLY A 399 8.32 20.15 -2.14
C GLY A 399 7.52 18.86 -2.28
N PHE A 400 7.85 17.83 -1.51
CA PHE A 400 7.10 16.57 -1.45
C PHE A 400 6.03 16.64 -0.35
N GLU A 401 4.94 17.34 -0.64
CA GLU A 401 3.83 17.63 0.31
C GLU A 401 2.75 16.53 0.36
N SER A 402 2.89 15.46 -0.43
CA SER A 402 1.95 14.33 -0.43
C SER A 402 1.81 13.72 0.96
N ALA A 403 0.59 13.29 1.31
CA ALA A 403 0.39 12.42 2.47
C ALA A 403 1.23 11.15 2.32
N VAL A 404 1.81 10.66 3.43
CA VAL A 404 2.71 9.50 3.44
C VAL A 404 2.16 8.41 4.34
N LEU A 405 2.01 7.20 3.82
CA LEU A 405 1.75 6.00 4.61
C LEU A 405 3.00 5.14 4.71
N ASP A 406 3.19 4.52 5.87
CA ASP A 406 4.32 3.62 6.13
C ASP A 406 3.81 2.21 6.37
N THR A 407 4.15 1.28 5.47
CA THR A 407 3.71 -0.12 5.59
C THR A 407 4.31 -0.83 6.80
N LEU A 408 5.46 -0.38 7.32
CA LEU A 408 6.03 -0.89 8.57
C LEU A 408 5.14 -0.51 9.74
N LEU A 409 4.73 0.76 9.83
CA LEU A 409 3.85 1.23 10.91
C LEU A 409 2.46 0.59 10.80
N LEU A 410 1.91 0.49 9.59
CA LEU A 410 0.65 -0.23 9.36
C LEU A 410 0.77 -1.70 9.79
N SER A 411 1.91 -2.35 9.54
CA SER A 411 2.12 -3.71 10.03
C SER A 411 2.14 -3.79 11.55
N VAL A 412 2.74 -2.82 12.26
CA VAL A 412 2.72 -2.78 13.73
C VAL A 412 1.31 -2.56 14.26
N VAL A 413 0.51 -1.71 13.60
CA VAL A 413 -0.92 -1.51 13.93
C VAL A 413 -1.73 -2.80 13.73
N LEU A 414 -1.48 -3.50 12.62
CA LEU A 414 -2.20 -4.72 12.27
C LEU A 414 -1.74 -5.95 13.06
N GLN A 415 -0.48 -5.99 13.50
CA GLN A 415 0.11 -7.19 14.07
C GLN A 415 0.98 -6.86 15.29
N PRO A 416 0.44 -6.20 16.33
CA PRO A 416 1.23 -5.76 17.49
C PRO A 416 1.82 -6.92 18.30
N GLY A 417 1.30 -8.14 18.15
CA GLY A 417 1.89 -9.34 18.77
C GLY A 417 3.15 -9.84 18.06
N HIS A 418 3.42 -9.42 16.83
CA HIS A 418 4.59 -9.82 16.08
C HIS A 418 5.77 -8.86 16.36
N THR A 419 7.00 -9.37 16.28
CA THR A 419 8.21 -8.58 16.49
C THR A 419 8.93 -8.25 15.17
N ALA A 420 8.80 -9.11 14.17
CA ALA A 420 9.41 -8.94 12.85
C ALA A 420 8.46 -8.18 11.92
N HIS A 421 8.82 -6.93 11.59
CA HIS A 421 8.10 -6.08 10.64
C HIS A 421 8.98 -5.66 9.46
N THR A 422 9.96 -6.48 9.09
CA THR A 422 10.68 -6.30 7.83
C THR A 422 9.76 -6.63 6.65
N LEU A 423 10.04 -6.05 5.48
CA LEU A 423 9.29 -6.33 4.27
C LEU A 423 9.20 -7.84 3.97
N ASP A 424 10.31 -8.57 4.12
CA ASP A 424 10.34 -10.03 3.93
C ASP A 424 9.43 -10.79 4.91
N ALA A 425 9.45 -10.41 6.20
CA ALA A 425 8.62 -11.05 7.21
C ALA A 425 7.13 -10.81 6.92
N ILE A 426 6.78 -9.59 6.51
CA ILE A 426 5.42 -9.21 6.19
C ILE A 426 4.95 -9.90 4.90
N ALA A 427 5.75 -9.86 3.83
CA ALA A 427 5.47 -10.50 2.55
C ALA A 427 5.23 -12.01 2.75
N SER A 428 6.08 -12.68 3.54
CA SER A 428 5.91 -14.09 3.89
C SER A 428 4.57 -14.35 4.59
N ARG A 429 4.17 -13.54 5.58
CA ARG A 429 2.86 -13.69 6.26
C ARG A 429 1.69 -13.53 5.29
N PHE A 430 1.80 -12.60 4.35
CA PHE A 430 0.79 -12.38 3.32
C PHE A 430 0.91 -13.32 2.10
N GLY A 431 1.85 -14.27 2.10
CA GLY A 431 2.01 -15.27 1.04
C GLY A 431 2.45 -14.66 -0.29
N ILE A 432 3.25 -13.59 -0.22
CA ILE A 432 3.79 -12.86 -1.37
C ILE A 432 5.23 -13.34 -1.59
N GLU A 433 5.53 -13.73 -2.82
CA GLU A 433 6.88 -14.14 -3.23
C GLU A 433 7.69 -12.90 -3.64
N ASN A 434 8.89 -12.76 -3.07
CA ASN A 434 9.78 -11.65 -3.40
C ASN A 434 10.78 -12.08 -4.49
N HIS A 435 10.49 -11.74 -5.75
CA HIS A 435 11.26 -12.22 -6.89
C HIS A 435 12.53 -11.43 -7.20
N ASP A 436 12.57 -10.12 -6.89
CA ASP A 436 13.68 -9.19 -7.23
C ASP A 436 14.08 -8.31 -6.03
N ARG A 437 14.35 -8.95 -4.89
CA ARG A 437 14.76 -8.29 -3.64
C ARG A 437 16.02 -7.44 -3.84
N HIS A 438 16.06 -6.28 -3.17
CA HIS A 438 17.18 -5.33 -3.20
C HIS A 438 17.36 -4.67 -4.57
N SER A 439 16.26 -4.55 -5.30
CA SER A 439 16.09 -3.56 -6.35
C SER A 439 14.95 -2.64 -5.94
N ALA A 440 15.09 -1.34 -6.20
CA ALA A 440 14.04 -0.39 -5.82
C ALA A 440 12.68 -0.78 -6.43
N LEU A 441 12.66 -1.29 -7.68
CA LEU A 441 11.43 -1.69 -8.35
C LEU A 441 10.83 -2.96 -7.72
N GLY A 442 11.64 -4.00 -7.49
CA GLY A 442 11.17 -5.25 -6.86
C GLY A 442 10.64 -5.02 -5.44
N ASP A 443 11.30 -4.17 -4.67
CA ASP A 443 10.88 -3.79 -3.32
C ASP A 443 9.60 -2.92 -3.34
N SER A 444 9.47 -2.01 -4.31
CA SER A 444 8.23 -1.23 -4.53
C SER A 444 7.04 -2.13 -4.89
N VAL A 445 7.23 -3.09 -5.80
CA VAL A 445 6.20 -4.07 -6.18
C VAL A 445 5.79 -4.91 -4.97
N THR A 446 6.76 -5.50 -4.26
CA THR A 446 6.49 -6.31 -3.07
C THR A 446 5.74 -5.51 -2.00
N THR A 447 6.17 -4.26 -1.77
CA THR A 447 5.50 -3.35 -0.83
C THR A 447 4.07 -3.04 -1.27
N ALA A 448 3.82 -2.88 -2.56
CA ALA A 448 2.49 -2.61 -3.10
C ALA A 448 1.56 -3.81 -2.97
N GLU A 449 2.04 -5.03 -3.23
CA GLU A 449 1.27 -6.24 -3.02
C GLU A 449 0.93 -6.44 -1.54
N VAL A 450 1.90 -6.19 -0.65
CA VAL A 450 1.70 -6.19 0.80
C VAL A 450 0.65 -5.16 1.20
N LEU A 451 0.77 -3.94 0.70
CA LEU A 451 -0.17 -2.86 0.97
C LEU A 451 -1.59 -3.26 0.57
N VAL A 452 -1.79 -3.76 -0.65
CA VAL A 452 -3.11 -4.22 -1.12
C VAL A 452 -3.74 -5.24 -0.17
N LYS A 453 -2.96 -6.19 0.34
CA LYS A 453 -3.43 -7.16 1.35
C LYS A 453 -3.72 -6.50 2.69
N MET A 454 -2.87 -5.57 3.14
CA MET A 454 -3.10 -4.81 4.38
C MET A 454 -4.38 -3.98 4.32
N LEU A 455 -4.71 -3.35 3.19
CA LEU A 455 -5.94 -2.56 3.04
C LEU A 455 -7.19 -3.38 3.37
N ALA A 456 -7.24 -4.65 2.94
CA ALA A 456 -8.34 -5.55 3.27
C ALA A 456 -8.43 -5.86 4.77
N VAL A 457 -7.28 -6.06 5.43
CA VAL A 457 -7.22 -6.31 6.89
C VAL A 457 -7.58 -5.04 7.68
N LEU A 458 -7.12 -3.87 7.23
CA LEU A 458 -7.45 -2.57 7.83
C LEU A 458 -8.96 -2.31 7.79
N ASP A 459 -9.62 -2.55 6.64
CA ASP A 459 -11.08 -2.40 6.51
C ASP A 459 -11.83 -3.33 7.49
N ALA A 460 -11.36 -4.57 7.65
CA ALA A 460 -11.92 -5.53 8.61
C ALA A 460 -11.75 -5.09 10.08
N ARG A 461 -10.67 -4.35 10.39
CA ARG A 461 -10.43 -3.73 11.71
C ARG A 461 -11.10 -2.36 11.88
N GLY A 462 -11.87 -1.92 10.89
CA GLY A 462 -12.59 -0.64 10.94
C GLY A 462 -11.73 0.59 10.64
N ILE A 463 -10.48 0.41 10.21
CA ILE A 463 -9.63 1.49 9.69
C ILE A 463 -9.91 1.60 8.19
N ARG A 464 -10.77 2.55 7.83
CA ARG A 464 -11.38 2.63 6.49
C ARG A 464 -10.94 3.83 5.68
N SER A 465 -10.50 4.92 6.30
CA SER A 465 -10.07 6.14 5.61
C SER A 465 -8.59 6.43 5.79
N LEU A 466 -8.04 7.31 4.95
CA LEU A 466 -6.65 7.76 5.07
C LEU A 466 -6.35 8.38 6.44
N GLY A 467 -7.23 9.26 6.93
CA GLY A 467 -7.07 9.94 8.21
C GLY A 467 -6.99 8.96 9.38
N GLN A 468 -7.83 7.91 9.37
CA GLN A 468 -7.79 6.86 10.39
C GLN A 468 -6.49 6.05 10.34
N ALA A 469 -5.96 5.77 9.14
CA ALA A 469 -4.70 5.06 8.98
C ALA A 469 -3.50 5.89 9.47
N LEU A 470 -3.47 7.19 9.13
CA LEU A 470 -2.46 8.13 9.60
C LEU A 470 -2.49 8.26 11.13
N GLU A 471 -3.67 8.48 11.72
CA GLU A 471 -3.84 8.59 13.17
C GLU A 471 -3.38 7.29 13.88
N ALA A 472 -3.65 6.13 13.29
CA ALA A 472 -3.18 4.86 13.82
C ALA A 472 -1.64 4.74 13.78
N CYS A 473 -1.00 5.21 12.71
CA CYS A 473 0.46 5.22 12.59
C CYS A 473 1.10 6.22 13.58
N ASP A 474 0.52 7.40 13.74
CA ASP A 474 1.00 8.44 14.65
C ASP A 474 1.03 7.97 16.11
N ARG A 475 -0.03 7.26 16.55
CA ARG A 475 -0.06 6.66 17.89
C ARG A 475 1.09 5.69 18.12
N ILE A 476 1.46 4.88 17.12
CA ILE A 476 2.60 3.97 17.23
C ILE A 476 3.92 4.74 17.35
N GLN A 477 4.10 5.81 16.58
CA GLN A 477 5.29 6.64 16.67
C GLN A 477 5.42 7.33 18.03
N GLU A 478 4.32 7.84 18.59
CA GLU A 478 4.31 8.46 19.91
C GLU A 478 4.73 7.47 21.01
N ILE A 479 4.19 6.23 20.97
CA ILE A 479 4.58 5.16 21.89
C ILE A 479 6.09 4.88 21.80
N LYS A 480 6.64 4.75 20.59
CA LYS A 480 8.08 4.52 20.40
C LYS A 480 8.94 5.66 20.95
N ARG A 481 8.56 6.92 20.70
CA ARG A 481 9.28 8.09 21.22
C ARG A 481 9.29 8.13 22.75
N LEU A 482 8.17 7.77 23.39
CA LEU A 482 8.11 7.68 24.84
C LEU A 482 9.02 6.56 25.36
N GLN A 483 9.06 5.41 24.71
CA GLN A 483 9.91 4.29 25.11
C GLN A 483 11.41 4.56 24.96
N GLU A 484 11.83 5.33 23.95
CA GLU A 484 13.24 5.72 23.74
C GLU A 484 13.69 6.89 24.64
N GLY A 485 12.74 7.61 25.24
CA GLY A 485 13.01 8.75 26.14
C GLY A 485 13.14 8.40 27.62
N PHE A 486 12.88 7.14 28.00
CA PHE A 486 13.11 6.57 29.34
C PHE A 486 14.32 5.63 29.31
#